data_AF-A0A7S0FKZ6-F1
#
_entry.id   AF-A0A7S0FKZ6-F1
#
_cell.length_a   1.000
_cell.length_b   1.000
_cell.length_c   1.000
_cell.angle_alpha   90.00
_cell.angle_beta   90.00
_cell.angle_gamma   90.00
#
_symmetry.space_group_name_H-M   'P 1'
#
loop_
_entity.id
_entity.type
_entity.pdbx_description
1 polymer ?
#
loop_
_entity_poly.entity_id
_entity_poly.type
_entity_poly.pdbx_seq_one_letter_code
_entity_poly.pdbx_strand_id
1 'polypeptide(L)'
;MAAKFRMISPTVKVGNHPQYESITSRQRNRAYYRTFTCASPQTVHEVLSQYGVTHILLNANACRARIGKLDAFHDAADHCGKASIAELRGRTFCWAGFLAQPPGLFELAFRNAVYTVLQLGNAPAGARSGKRPPTKDITSVSTWRPWLAGLKDASAARGLARAAARWPRAYGGMDVAEAMQRRAEELAPEDPIVVLERGELQLHTGDARKAHESMAKAASLAKKASLEDLHLVYTVWKEVLIKQRGNARETVKKLARSLRGHLEASFNAFDLCDLAGWLQDLGERSLASELWAAAKNISRYDQCVREDWARWEGKELTKSDLWKAFLRL
;
A
#
# COMPACT_ATOMS: atom_id res chain seq x y z
N MET A 1 3.10 14.79 -4.54
CA MET A 1 2.81 13.44 -5.08
C MET A 1 1.34 13.37 -5.45
N ALA A 2 0.99 13.23 -6.73
CA ALA A 2 -0.41 13.14 -7.15
C ALA A 2 -1.03 11.81 -6.68
N ALA A 3 -2.14 11.89 -5.94
CA ALA A 3 -2.91 10.73 -5.50
C ALA A 3 -3.29 9.89 -6.73
N LYS A 4 -2.79 8.64 -6.81
CA LYS A 4 -3.17 7.70 -7.86
C LYS A 4 -4.58 7.24 -7.56
N PHE A 5 -5.53 7.71 -8.38
CA PHE A 5 -6.94 7.37 -8.29
C PHE A 5 -7.10 5.85 -8.40
N ARG A 6 -7.60 5.22 -7.33
CA ARG A 6 -7.94 3.80 -7.29
C ARG A 6 -9.45 3.70 -7.13
N MET A 7 -10.12 3.29 -8.18
CA MET A 7 -11.56 3.06 -8.12
C MET A 7 -11.81 1.72 -7.42
N ILE A 8 -12.34 1.78 -6.21
CA ILE A 8 -12.81 0.60 -5.46
C ILE A 8 -14.32 0.77 -5.32
N SER A 9 -15.09 -0.14 -5.89
CA SER A 9 -16.54 -0.16 -5.76
C SER A 9 -16.98 -1.56 -5.33
N PRO A 10 -17.93 -1.67 -4.37
CA PRO A 10 -18.48 -2.97 -3.95
C PRO A 10 -19.29 -3.66 -5.06
N THR A 11 -19.91 -2.86 -5.95
CA THR A 11 -20.79 -3.33 -7.03
C THR A 11 -20.09 -3.39 -8.38
N VAL A 12 -19.01 -2.62 -8.55
CA VAL A 12 -18.24 -2.52 -9.79
C VAL A 12 -16.84 -3.11 -9.57
N LYS A 13 -16.60 -4.30 -10.09
CA LYS A 13 -15.26 -4.90 -10.11
C LYS A 13 -14.42 -4.25 -11.19
N VAL A 14 -13.47 -3.42 -10.79
CA VAL A 14 -12.62 -2.61 -11.68
C VAL A 14 -11.23 -3.24 -11.83
N GLY A 15 -10.80 -3.50 -13.07
CA GLY A 15 -9.42 -3.77 -13.40
C GLY A 15 -8.66 -2.46 -13.61
N ASN A 16 -7.69 -2.13 -12.75
CA ASN A 16 -6.87 -0.92 -12.92
C ASN A 16 -5.69 -1.18 -13.86
N HIS A 17 -5.38 -0.20 -14.70
CA HIS A 17 -4.14 -0.19 -15.48
C HIS A 17 -2.91 -0.11 -14.56
N PRO A 18 -1.81 -0.80 -14.91
CA PRO A 18 -0.60 -0.91 -14.08
C PRO A 18 -0.08 0.41 -13.52
N GLN A 19 -0.23 1.52 -14.24
CA GLN A 19 0.27 2.82 -13.79
C GLN A 19 -0.47 3.39 -12.58
N TYR A 20 -1.70 2.93 -12.32
CA TYR A 20 -2.51 3.29 -11.15
C TYR A 20 -2.32 2.35 -9.96
N GLU A 21 -1.66 1.21 -10.17
CA GLU A 21 -1.31 0.25 -9.12
C GLU A 21 -0.02 0.67 -8.38
N SER A 22 0.19 0.21 -7.15
CA SER A 22 1.44 0.47 -6.41
C SER A 22 2.65 -0.18 -7.12
N ILE A 23 3.87 0.34 -6.93
CA ILE A 23 5.08 -0.22 -7.56
C ILE A 23 5.27 -1.70 -7.19
N THR A 24 5.01 -2.07 -5.94
CA THR A 24 5.06 -3.46 -5.45
C THR A 24 3.99 -4.34 -6.10
N SER A 25 2.77 -3.81 -6.30
CA SER A 25 1.69 -4.51 -7.03
C SER A 25 2.04 -4.68 -8.52
N ARG A 26 2.79 -3.72 -9.10
CA ARG A 26 3.28 -3.77 -10.48
C ARG A 26 4.28 -4.92 -10.72
N GLN A 27 5.22 -5.09 -9.79
CA GLN A 27 6.25 -6.14 -9.90
C GLN A 27 5.65 -7.54 -9.74
N ARG A 28 4.71 -7.73 -8.80
CA ARG A 28 4.03 -9.01 -8.57
C ARG A 28 3.11 -9.43 -9.72
N ASN A 29 2.41 -8.47 -10.31
CA ASN A 29 1.45 -8.73 -11.38
C ASN A 29 2.06 -8.57 -12.78
N ARG A 30 3.40 -8.65 -12.93
CA ARG A 30 4.14 -8.50 -14.21
C ARG A 30 3.52 -9.30 -15.36
N ALA A 31 3.14 -10.56 -15.12
CA ALA A 31 2.49 -11.42 -16.11
C ALA A 31 1.06 -10.94 -16.48
N TYR A 32 0.30 -10.47 -15.50
CA TYR A 32 -1.02 -9.87 -15.72
C TYR A 32 -0.91 -8.60 -16.59
N TYR A 33 0.13 -7.79 -16.40
CA TYR A 33 0.35 -6.57 -17.18
C TYR A 33 0.84 -6.79 -18.61
N ARG A 34 1.60 -7.86 -18.86
CA ARG A 34 1.89 -8.32 -20.23
C ARG A 34 0.60 -8.63 -21.00
N THR A 35 -0.45 -9.08 -20.31
CA THR A 35 -1.75 -9.36 -20.94
C THR A 35 -2.38 -8.08 -21.50
N PHE A 36 -2.39 -6.96 -20.76
CA PHE A 36 -2.97 -5.70 -21.24
C PHE A 36 -2.19 -5.05 -22.40
N THR A 37 -0.87 -5.24 -22.43
CA THR A 37 -0.02 -4.53 -23.40
C THR A 37 0.34 -5.38 -24.61
N CYS A 38 0.42 -6.71 -24.45
CA CYS A 38 0.88 -7.62 -25.51
C CYS A 38 -0.13 -8.71 -25.88
N ALA A 39 -1.32 -8.76 -25.28
CA ALA A 39 -2.39 -9.66 -25.73
C ALA A 39 -3.45 -8.90 -26.55
N SER A 40 -4.19 -9.66 -27.35
CA SER A 40 -5.31 -9.14 -28.11
C SER A 40 -6.45 -8.70 -27.20
N PRO A 41 -7.32 -7.77 -27.64
CA PRO A 41 -8.51 -7.37 -26.89
C PRO A 41 -9.40 -8.56 -26.49
N GLN A 42 -9.51 -9.58 -27.33
CA GLN A 42 -10.26 -10.80 -27.05
C GLN A 42 -9.65 -11.55 -25.85
N THR A 43 -8.34 -11.78 -25.86
CA THR A 43 -7.65 -12.44 -24.73
C THR A 43 -7.78 -11.63 -23.44
N VAL A 44 -7.67 -10.30 -23.51
CA VAL A 44 -7.88 -9.44 -22.35
C VAL A 44 -9.31 -9.53 -21.84
N HIS A 45 -10.30 -9.52 -22.72
CA HIS A 45 -11.72 -9.66 -22.38
C HIS A 45 -12.02 -10.99 -21.69
N GLU A 46 -11.54 -12.10 -22.25
CA GLU A 46 -11.73 -13.44 -21.71
C GLU A 46 -11.15 -13.56 -20.30
N VAL A 47 -9.91 -13.11 -20.11
CA VAL A 47 -9.23 -13.12 -18.81
C VAL A 47 -10.02 -12.29 -17.80
N LEU A 48 -10.39 -11.06 -18.15
CA LEU A 48 -11.11 -10.18 -17.23
C LEU A 48 -12.52 -10.67 -16.88
N SER A 49 -13.21 -11.25 -17.86
CA SER A 49 -14.52 -11.88 -17.67
C SER A 49 -14.46 -13.06 -16.71
N GLN A 50 -13.39 -13.88 -16.75
CA GLN A 50 -13.19 -14.98 -15.79
C GLN A 50 -13.12 -14.49 -14.34
N TYR A 51 -12.54 -13.30 -14.12
CA TYR A 51 -12.45 -12.68 -12.79
C TYR A 51 -13.69 -11.85 -12.42
N GLY A 52 -14.70 -11.79 -13.30
CA GLY A 52 -15.91 -11.01 -13.10
C GLY A 52 -15.66 -9.51 -13.10
N VAL A 53 -14.59 -9.06 -13.75
CA VAL A 53 -14.33 -7.63 -13.96
C VAL A 53 -15.42 -7.07 -14.85
N THR A 54 -15.93 -5.90 -14.49
CA THR A 54 -17.01 -5.22 -15.22
C THR A 54 -16.50 -3.98 -15.94
N HIS A 55 -15.46 -3.34 -15.39
CA HIS A 55 -14.89 -2.11 -15.93
C HIS A 55 -13.37 -2.14 -15.85
N ILE A 56 -12.71 -1.44 -16.77
CA ILE A 56 -11.26 -1.27 -16.80
C ILE A 56 -10.95 0.21 -16.80
N LEU A 57 -10.05 0.64 -15.91
CA LEU A 57 -9.51 1.99 -15.89
C LEU A 57 -8.14 2.00 -16.57
N LEU A 58 -8.01 2.69 -17.69
CA LEU A 58 -6.80 2.79 -18.50
C LEU A 58 -6.19 4.20 -18.45
N ASN A 59 -4.86 4.29 -18.44
CA ASN A 59 -4.17 5.56 -18.59
C ASN A 59 -4.01 5.86 -20.09
N ALA A 60 -4.76 6.84 -20.59
CA ALA A 60 -4.80 7.15 -22.01
C ALA A 60 -3.42 7.58 -22.55
N ASN A 61 -2.60 8.23 -21.73
CA ASN A 61 -1.28 8.72 -22.13
C ASN A 61 -0.23 7.59 -22.14
N ALA A 62 -0.24 6.69 -21.16
CA ALA A 62 0.70 5.56 -21.15
C ALA A 62 0.38 4.52 -22.23
N CYS A 63 -0.91 4.30 -22.52
CA CYS A 63 -1.31 3.47 -23.66
C CYS A 63 -0.91 4.08 -25.02
N ARG A 64 -0.65 5.39 -25.09
CA ARG A 64 -0.22 6.11 -26.30
C ARG A 64 1.29 6.32 -26.42
N ALA A 65 2.01 6.41 -25.31
CA ALA A 65 3.38 6.92 -25.27
C ALA A 65 4.40 5.97 -25.91
N ARG A 66 4.29 4.64 -25.72
CA ARG A 66 5.24 3.66 -26.28
C ARG A 66 4.56 2.35 -26.71
N ILE A 67 4.27 2.23 -28.00
CA ILE A 67 3.62 1.05 -28.60
C ILE A 67 4.51 -0.19 -28.38
N GLY A 68 3.92 -1.24 -27.80
CA GLY A 68 4.59 -2.52 -27.58
C GLY A 68 5.63 -2.54 -26.45
N LYS A 69 5.66 -1.51 -25.59
CA LYS A 69 6.55 -1.41 -24.43
C LYS A 69 5.80 -0.99 -23.18
N LEU A 70 6.10 -1.61 -22.05
CA LEU A 70 5.61 -1.16 -20.76
C LEU A 70 6.57 -0.11 -20.17
N ASP A 71 6.16 1.16 -20.08
CA ASP A 71 7.04 2.27 -19.69
C ASP A 71 7.75 2.14 -18.33
N ALA A 72 7.22 1.32 -17.42
CA ALA A 72 7.81 1.07 -16.11
C ALA A 72 8.75 -0.16 -16.07
N PHE A 73 8.96 -0.84 -17.20
CA PHE A 73 9.79 -2.05 -17.29
C PHE A 73 10.74 -1.92 -18.50
N HIS A 74 12.03 -1.76 -18.23
CA HIS A 74 13.05 -1.51 -19.25
C HIS A 74 13.65 -2.78 -19.88
N ASP A 75 13.16 -3.97 -19.49
CA ASP A 75 13.69 -5.24 -19.94
C ASP A 75 13.21 -5.60 -21.36
N ALA A 76 14.11 -6.13 -22.19
CA ALA A 76 13.80 -6.58 -23.56
C ALA A 76 12.71 -7.68 -23.61
N ALA A 77 12.56 -8.46 -22.53
CA ALA A 77 11.53 -9.48 -22.39
C ALA A 77 10.10 -8.89 -22.23
N ASP A 78 9.98 -7.60 -21.94
CA ASP A 78 8.71 -6.88 -21.78
C ASP A 78 8.31 -6.09 -23.03
N HIS A 79 9.00 -6.33 -24.15
CA HIS A 79 8.57 -5.91 -25.48
C HIS A 79 7.62 -6.96 -26.09
N CYS A 80 6.58 -6.53 -26.80
CA CYS A 80 5.57 -7.41 -27.41
C CYS A 80 6.07 -8.17 -28.67
N GLY A 81 7.29 -8.74 -28.60
CA GLY A 81 7.96 -9.40 -29.72
C GLY A 81 8.53 -8.43 -30.76
N LYS A 82 9.05 -8.97 -31.88
CA LYS A 82 9.64 -8.20 -33.00
C LYS A 82 8.60 -7.75 -34.05
N ALA A 83 7.36 -7.52 -33.67
CA ALA A 83 6.30 -7.11 -34.60
C ALA A 83 6.46 -5.64 -35.02
N SER A 84 6.06 -5.31 -36.24
CA SER A 84 6.03 -3.92 -36.71
C SER A 84 5.01 -3.09 -35.93
N ILE A 85 5.20 -1.76 -35.91
CA ILE A 85 4.26 -0.83 -35.25
C ILE A 85 2.84 -0.99 -35.80
N ALA A 86 2.69 -1.25 -37.11
CA ALA A 86 1.39 -1.48 -37.73
C ALA A 86 0.70 -2.76 -37.20
N GLU A 87 1.46 -3.85 -37.05
CA GLU A 87 0.95 -5.12 -36.50
C GLU A 87 0.59 -5.00 -35.02
N LEU A 88 1.41 -4.30 -34.24
CA LEU A 88 1.17 -4.06 -32.81
C LEU A 88 -0.08 -3.22 -32.57
N ARG A 89 -0.37 -2.24 -33.43
CA ARG A 89 -1.58 -1.42 -33.35
C ARG A 89 -2.86 -2.24 -33.52
N GLY A 90 -2.84 -3.33 -34.30
CA GLY A 90 -4.01 -4.19 -34.52
C GLY A 90 -4.17 -5.33 -33.50
N ARG A 91 -3.09 -5.71 -32.81
CA ARG A 91 -3.05 -6.93 -31.98
C ARG A 91 -2.91 -6.69 -30.48
N THR A 92 -2.71 -5.45 -30.03
CA THR A 92 -2.49 -5.14 -28.62
C THR A 92 -3.64 -4.35 -28.01
N PHE A 93 -4.09 -4.76 -26.82
CA PHE A 93 -5.25 -4.15 -26.17
C PHE A 93 -5.07 -2.68 -25.79
N CYS A 94 -3.91 -2.27 -25.24
CA CYS A 94 -3.63 -0.86 -24.93
C CYS A 94 -3.86 0.11 -26.10
N TRP A 95 -3.72 -0.32 -27.35
CA TRP A 95 -3.99 0.51 -28.52
C TRP A 95 -5.32 0.18 -29.22
N ALA A 96 -5.55 -1.11 -29.49
CA ALA A 96 -6.70 -1.57 -30.27
C ALA A 96 -8.00 -1.56 -29.47
N GLY A 97 -7.95 -1.71 -28.14
CA GLY A 97 -9.11 -1.84 -27.26
C GLY A 97 -9.95 -0.57 -27.10
N PHE A 98 -9.44 0.59 -27.50
CA PHE A 98 -10.15 1.86 -27.36
C PHE A 98 -11.10 2.21 -28.51
N LEU A 99 -10.75 1.86 -29.75
CA LEU A 99 -11.38 2.47 -30.94
C LEU A 99 -11.40 1.57 -32.19
N ALA A 100 -10.76 0.39 -32.19
CA ALA A 100 -10.49 -0.36 -33.41
C ALA A 100 -11.05 -1.79 -33.41
N GLN A 101 -12.00 -2.12 -32.54
CA GLN A 101 -12.51 -3.49 -32.42
C GLN A 101 -13.89 -3.68 -33.06
N PRO A 102 -14.20 -4.92 -33.49
CA PRO A 102 -15.58 -5.29 -33.79
C PRO A 102 -16.48 -5.01 -32.57
N PRO A 103 -17.76 -4.68 -32.80
CA PRO A 103 -18.67 -4.22 -31.75
C PRO A 103 -18.82 -5.23 -30.61
N GLY A 104 -18.82 -4.74 -29.37
CA GLY A 104 -19.37 -5.47 -28.21
C GLY A 104 -18.39 -6.04 -27.17
N LEU A 105 -17.07 -5.93 -27.32
CA LEU A 105 -16.13 -6.42 -26.28
C LEU A 105 -15.87 -5.39 -25.19
N PHE A 106 -15.66 -4.13 -25.55
CA PHE A 106 -15.44 -3.03 -24.62
C PHE A 106 -16.21 -1.81 -25.07
N GLU A 107 -16.94 -1.21 -24.15
CA GLU A 107 -17.74 -0.01 -24.38
C GLU A 107 -17.12 1.17 -23.63
N LEU A 108 -17.04 2.33 -24.28
CA LEU A 108 -16.49 3.52 -23.65
C LEU A 108 -17.47 4.04 -22.59
N ALA A 109 -17.14 3.86 -21.31
CA ALA A 109 -17.96 4.34 -20.21
C ALA A 109 -17.63 5.79 -19.84
N PHE A 110 -16.35 6.17 -19.85
CA PHE A 110 -15.91 7.52 -19.52
C PHE A 110 -14.53 7.81 -20.11
N ARG A 111 -14.24 9.07 -20.46
CA ARG A 111 -12.91 9.50 -20.91
C ARG A 111 -12.62 10.95 -20.57
N ASN A 112 -11.37 11.20 -20.16
CA ASN A 112 -10.80 12.55 -20.12
C ASN A 112 -9.36 12.55 -20.67
N ALA A 113 -8.65 13.66 -20.47
CA ALA A 113 -7.27 13.85 -20.95
C ALA A 113 -6.23 12.94 -20.27
N VAL A 114 -6.56 12.30 -19.14
CA VAL A 114 -5.63 11.53 -18.31
C VAL A 114 -5.96 10.03 -18.31
N TYR A 115 -7.24 9.68 -18.27
CA TYR A 115 -7.69 8.30 -18.18
C TYR A 115 -8.92 8.01 -19.03
N THR A 116 -9.16 6.72 -19.25
CA THR A 116 -10.30 6.21 -19.99
C THR A 116 -10.84 4.98 -19.26
N VAL A 117 -12.15 4.95 -19.05
CA VAL A 117 -12.86 3.83 -18.44
C VAL A 117 -13.61 3.09 -19.53
N LEU A 118 -13.36 1.79 -19.64
CA LEU A 118 -14.07 0.89 -20.53
C LEU A 118 -14.94 -0.05 -19.70
N GLN A 119 -16.20 -0.20 -20.06
CA GLN A 119 -17.05 -1.26 -19.58
C GLN A 119 -16.79 -2.52 -20.43
N LEU A 120 -16.75 -3.70 -19.80
CA LEU A 120 -16.74 -4.96 -20.54
C LEU A 120 -18.14 -5.20 -21.12
N GLY A 121 -18.22 -5.37 -22.44
CA GLY A 121 -19.45 -5.78 -23.11
C GLY A 121 -19.68 -7.29 -23.02
N ASN A 122 -20.87 -7.73 -23.42
CA ASN A 122 -21.24 -9.15 -23.41
C ASN A 122 -20.45 -9.89 -24.51
N ALA A 123 -19.79 -11.00 -24.14
CA ALA A 123 -19.03 -11.82 -25.10
C ALA A 123 -19.92 -12.22 -26.30
N PRO A 124 -19.40 -12.19 -27.55
CA PRO A 124 -20.17 -12.64 -28.71
C PRO A 124 -20.61 -14.10 -28.51
N ALA A 125 -21.89 -14.36 -28.81
CA ALA A 125 -22.52 -15.66 -28.69
C ALA A 125 -21.76 -16.71 -29.53
N GLY A 126 -20.91 -17.51 -28.88
CA GLY A 126 -20.09 -18.51 -29.57
C GLY A 126 -18.84 -18.96 -28.81
N ALA A 127 -18.37 -18.18 -27.82
CA ALA A 127 -17.32 -18.65 -26.92
C ALA A 127 -17.90 -19.73 -25.98
N ARG A 128 -17.61 -20.99 -26.30
CA ARG A 128 -18.06 -22.18 -25.57
C ARG A 128 -18.00 -21.94 -24.06
N SER A 129 -19.14 -22.12 -23.39
CA SER A 129 -19.25 -22.23 -21.94
C SER A 129 -18.49 -23.47 -21.48
N GLY A 130 -17.16 -23.36 -21.39
CA GLY A 130 -16.39 -24.24 -20.51
C GLY A 130 -17.02 -24.13 -19.13
N LYS A 131 -17.41 -25.27 -18.53
CA LYS A 131 -17.93 -25.31 -17.16
C LYS A 131 -17.05 -24.40 -16.31
N ARG A 132 -17.64 -23.33 -15.76
CA ARG A 132 -16.98 -22.39 -14.87
C ARG A 132 -16.29 -23.26 -13.80
N PRO A 133 -14.96 -23.24 -13.66
CA PRO A 133 -14.31 -23.99 -12.60
C PRO A 133 -14.98 -23.58 -11.29
N PRO A 134 -15.30 -24.52 -10.39
CA PRO A 134 -15.92 -24.16 -9.12
C PRO A 134 -15.05 -23.07 -8.48
N THR A 135 -15.67 -21.93 -8.17
CA THR A 135 -15.00 -20.83 -7.49
C THR A 135 -14.42 -21.38 -6.20
N LYS A 136 -13.10 -21.51 -6.14
CA LYS A 136 -12.42 -21.97 -4.94
C LYS A 136 -12.76 -20.99 -3.83
N ASP A 137 -13.24 -21.52 -2.71
CA ASP A 137 -13.57 -20.72 -1.54
C ASP A 137 -12.28 -20.07 -1.01
N ILE A 138 -12.16 -18.76 -1.21
CA ILE A 138 -11.00 -17.97 -0.79
C ILE A 138 -10.92 -17.84 0.73
N THR A 139 -11.97 -18.19 1.46
CA THR A 139 -11.98 -18.23 2.93
C THR A 139 -11.50 -19.58 3.47
N SER A 140 -11.26 -20.56 2.61
CA SER A 140 -10.72 -21.87 2.97
C SER A 140 -9.19 -21.91 2.92
N VAL A 141 -8.55 -22.38 3.99
CA VAL A 141 -7.10 -22.63 4.04
C VAL A 141 -6.64 -23.58 2.94
N SER A 142 -7.49 -24.54 2.56
CA SER A 142 -7.17 -25.52 1.50
C SER A 142 -6.89 -24.87 0.14
N THR A 143 -7.55 -23.74 -0.15
CA THR A 143 -7.34 -22.94 -1.36
C THR A 143 -5.95 -22.32 -1.40
N TRP A 144 -5.43 -21.88 -0.25
CA TRP A 144 -4.18 -21.15 -0.13
C TRP A 144 -2.96 -22.03 0.14
N ARG A 145 -3.15 -23.20 0.76
CA ARG A 145 -2.06 -24.10 1.18
C ARG A 145 -1.00 -24.35 0.10
N PRO A 146 -1.35 -24.64 -1.18
CA PRO A 146 -0.34 -24.86 -2.22
C PRO A 146 0.49 -23.60 -2.53
N TRP A 147 -0.13 -22.42 -2.45
CA TRP A 147 0.53 -21.14 -2.71
C TRP A 147 1.49 -20.75 -1.58
N LEU A 148 1.07 -20.96 -0.33
CA LEU A 148 1.87 -20.67 0.86
C LEU A 148 3.18 -21.47 0.89
N ALA A 149 3.13 -22.73 0.45
CA ALA A 149 4.31 -23.59 0.34
C ALA A 149 5.32 -23.10 -0.71
N GLY A 150 4.85 -22.38 -1.75
CA GLY A 150 5.69 -21.85 -2.83
C GLY A 150 6.50 -20.61 -2.44
N LEU A 151 6.17 -19.93 -1.34
CA LEU A 151 6.86 -18.74 -0.87
C LEU A 151 8.11 -19.13 -0.06
N LYS A 152 9.24 -18.47 -0.32
CA LYS A 152 10.56 -18.93 0.18
C LYS A 152 11.47 -17.86 0.78
N ASP A 153 11.18 -16.57 0.61
CA ASP A 153 12.10 -15.49 1.02
C ASP A 153 11.49 -14.52 2.04
N ALA A 154 12.36 -13.72 2.67
CA ALA A 154 11.98 -12.75 3.69
C ALA A 154 11.10 -11.61 3.16
N SER A 155 11.24 -11.25 1.87
CA SER A 155 10.39 -10.23 1.25
C SER A 155 8.95 -10.73 1.08
N ALA A 156 8.80 -11.98 0.65
CA ALA A 156 7.55 -12.70 0.61
C ALA A 156 6.94 -12.84 2.01
N ALA A 157 7.76 -13.10 3.04
CA ALA A 157 7.30 -13.18 4.43
C ALA A 157 6.65 -11.86 4.90
N ARG A 158 7.32 -10.71 4.72
CA ARG A 158 6.74 -9.39 5.06
C ARG A 158 5.44 -9.11 4.30
N GLY A 159 5.42 -9.42 3.00
CA GLY A 159 4.22 -9.25 2.17
C GLY A 159 3.06 -10.14 2.59
N LEU A 160 3.36 -11.36 3.02
CA LEU A 160 2.38 -12.34 3.49
C LEU A 160 1.81 -11.97 4.86
N ALA A 161 2.65 -11.52 5.79
CA ALA A 161 2.23 -11.07 7.12
C ALA A 161 1.28 -9.86 7.04
N ARG A 162 1.62 -8.86 6.22
CA ARG A 162 0.74 -7.71 5.90
C ARG A 162 -0.61 -8.13 5.31
N ALA A 163 -0.60 -9.16 4.47
CA ALA A 163 -1.83 -9.70 3.91
C ALA A 163 -2.67 -10.36 4.99
N ALA A 164 -2.03 -11.14 5.88
CA ALA A 164 -2.67 -11.81 7.00
C ALA A 164 -3.38 -10.82 7.94
N ALA A 165 -2.70 -9.76 8.40
CA ALA A 165 -3.29 -8.78 9.32
C ALA A 165 -4.54 -8.09 8.76
N ARG A 166 -4.58 -7.86 7.43
CA ARG A 166 -5.70 -7.19 6.75
C ARG A 166 -6.81 -8.14 6.29
N TRP A 167 -6.50 -9.44 6.20
CA TRP A 167 -7.39 -10.45 5.64
C TRP A 167 -8.76 -10.50 6.32
N PRO A 168 -8.86 -10.54 7.66
CA PRO A 168 -10.14 -10.68 8.34
C PRO A 168 -11.09 -9.53 8.03
N ARG A 169 -10.59 -8.29 7.97
CA ARG A 169 -11.38 -7.09 7.64
C ARG A 169 -11.90 -7.12 6.20
N ALA A 170 -11.08 -7.59 5.27
CA ALA A 170 -11.37 -7.47 3.85
C ALA A 170 -12.19 -8.65 3.29
N TYR A 171 -11.95 -9.86 3.78
CA TYR A 171 -12.44 -11.09 3.17
C TYR A 171 -13.07 -12.08 4.16
N GLY A 172 -12.93 -11.86 5.47
CA GLY A 172 -13.28 -12.86 6.48
C GLY A 172 -12.32 -14.07 6.47
N GLY A 173 -12.61 -15.07 7.31
CA GLY A 173 -11.81 -16.31 7.40
C GLY A 173 -10.51 -16.14 8.20
N MET A 174 -10.62 -16.12 9.53
CA MET A 174 -9.48 -16.01 10.45
C MET A 174 -8.44 -17.12 10.26
N ASP A 175 -8.88 -18.34 9.94
CA ASP A 175 -7.98 -19.48 9.75
C ASP A 175 -7.01 -19.28 8.57
N VAL A 176 -7.45 -18.58 7.52
CA VAL A 176 -6.59 -18.22 6.38
C VAL A 176 -5.56 -17.19 6.81
N ALA A 177 -5.99 -16.15 7.54
CA ALA A 177 -5.09 -15.15 8.08
C ALA A 177 -4.01 -15.78 8.99
N GLU A 178 -4.43 -16.69 9.88
CA GLU A 178 -3.52 -17.44 10.76
C GLU A 178 -2.55 -18.32 9.97
N ALA A 179 -3.01 -19.04 8.94
CA ALA A 179 -2.14 -19.84 8.08
C ALA A 179 -1.10 -18.99 7.34
N MET A 180 -1.51 -17.82 6.82
CA MET A 180 -0.61 -16.86 6.18
C MET A 180 0.43 -16.33 7.16
N GLN A 181 0.00 -15.92 8.35
CA GLN A 181 0.88 -15.36 9.37
C GLN A 181 1.89 -16.41 9.88
N ARG A 182 1.44 -17.64 10.16
CA ARG A 182 2.35 -18.74 10.55
C ARG A 182 3.40 -19.01 9.49
N ARG A 183 3.01 -19.05 8.22
CA ARG A 183 3.96 -19.24 7.13
C ARG A 183 4.97 -18.08 7.03
N ALA A 184 4.53 -16.85 7.26
CA ALA A 184 5.44 -15.70 7.30
C ALA A 184 6.46 -15.83 8.44
N GLU A 185 6.03 -16.28 9.62
CA GLU A 185 6.89 -16.51 10.79
C GLU A 185 7.87 -17.67 10.59
N GLU A 186 7.48 -18.74 9.88
CA GLU A 186 8.40 -19.80 9.50
C GLU A 186 9.52 -19.30 8.57
N LEU A 187 9.17 -18.42 7.64
CA LEU A 187 10.11 -17.87 6.65
C LEU A 187 11.06 -16.82 7.27
N ALA A 188 10.57 -16.03 8.22
CA ALA A 188 11.31 -14.94 8.83
C ALA A 188 10.89 -14.70 10.29
N PRO A 189 11.28 -15.58 11.23
CA PRO A 189 10.78 -15.60 12.61
C PRO A 189 11.20 -14.40 13.46
N GLU A 190 12.31 -13.76 13.10
CA GLU A 190 12.87 -12.59 13.80
C GLU A 190 12.76 -11.30 12.98
N ASP A 191 12.05 -11.32 11.85
CA ASP A 191 11.81 -10.09 11.10
C ASP A 191 10.84 -9.18 11.85
N PRO A 192 11.22 -7.91 12.14
CA PRO A 192 10.41 -7.02 12.96
C PRO A 192 9.04 -6.73 12.35
N ILE A 193 8.92 -6.71 11.02
CA ILE A 193 7.65 -6.44 10.35
C ILE A 193 6.76 -7.68 10.42
N VAL A 194 7.30 -8.88 10.23
CA VAL A 194 6.50 -10.10 10.41
C VAL A 194 5.94 -10.19 11.83
N VAL A 195 6.74 -9.86 12.84
CA VAL A 195 6.31 -9.86 14.26
C VAL A 195 5.31 -8.73 14.55
N LEU A 196 5.45 -7.55 13.93
CA LEU A 196 4.50 -6.45 14.04
C LEU A 196 3.11 -6.85 13.56
N GLU A 197 3.04 -7.46 12.37
CA GLU A 197 1.78 -7.85 11.74
C GLU A 197 1.09 -9.00 12.51
N ARG A 198 1.84 -9.84 13.22
CA ARG A 198 1.26 -10.77 14.21
C ARG A 198 0.51 -10.01 15.31
N GLY A 199 1.10 -8.92 15.81
CA GLY A 199 0.45 -8.06 16.79
C GLY A 199 -0.85 -7.45 16.26
N GLU A 200 -0.85 -6.95 15.02
CA GLU A 200 -2.07 -6.46 14.37
C GLU A 200 -3.14 -7.56 14.22
N LEU A 201 -2.76 -8.77 13.81
CA LEU A 201 -3.68 -9.90 13.72
C LEU A 201 -4.27 -10.29 15.09
N GLN A 202 -3.52 -10.16 16.17
CA GLN A 202 -4.01 -10.42 17.53
C GLN A 202 -5.00 -9.34 18.02
N LEU A 203 -4.88 -8.10 17.56
CA LEU A 203 -5.92 -7.10 17.80
C LEU A 203 -7.24 -7.50 17.14
N HIS A 204 -7.18 -8.16 15.98
CA HIS A 204 -8.36 -8.67 15.30
C HIS A 204 -9.08 -9.77 16.06
N THR A 205 -8.36 -10.57 16.84
CA THR A 205 -8.95 -11.61 17.69
C THR A 205 -9.33 -11.11 19.08
N GLY A 206 -9.16 -9.81 19.36
CA GLY A 206 -9.46 -9.20 20.66
C GLY A 206 -8.40 -9.44 21.74
N ASP A 207 -7.26 -10.05 21.40
CA ASP A 207 -6.19 -10.34 22.36
C ASP A 207 -5.19 -9.16 22.45
N ALA A 208 -5.65 -8.06 23.05
CA ALA A 208 -4.88 -6.82 23.16
C ALA A 208 -3.58 -6.97 23.97
N ARG A 209 -3.51 -7.95 24.89
CA ARG A 209 -2.30 -8.23 25.66
C ARG A 209 -1.24 -8.88 24.78
N LYS A 210 -1.58 -9.95 24.05
CA LYS A 210 -0.63 -10.57 23.12
C LYS A 210 -0.21 -9.62 22.01
N ALA A 211 -1.15 -8.82 21.49
CA ALA A 211 -0.83 -7.80 20.50
C ALA A 211 0.26 -6.84 20.99
N HIS A 212 0.13 -6.36 22.23
CA HIS A 212 1.14 -5.52 22.86
C HIS A 212 2.49 -6.24 23.00
N GLU A 213 2.50 -7.50 23.44
CA GLU A 213 3.73 -8.31 23.56
C GLU A 213 4.43 -8.48 22.22
N SER A 214 3.68 -8.77 21.14
CA SER A 214 4.20 -8.86 19.78
C SER A 214 4.75 -7.52 19.29
N MET A 215 4.05 -6.41 19.50
CA MET A 215 4.53 -5.08 19.08
C MET A 215 5.79 -4.64 19.86
N ALA A 216 5.86 -4.95 21.15
CA ALA A 216 7.05 -4.70 21.96
C ALA A 216 8.25 -5.54 21.48
N LYS A 217 8.02 -6.82 21.14
CA LYS A 217 9.04 -7.68 20.54
C LYS A 217 9.49 -7.14 19.18
N ALA A 218 8.56 -6.72 18.32
CA ALA A 218 8.86 -6.11 17.03
C ALA A 218 9.74 -4.87 17.17
N ALA A 219 9.45 -3.99 18.14
CA ALA A 219 10.26 -2.80 18.39
C ALA A 219 11.69 -3.14 18.84
N SER A 220 11.84 -4.16 19.70
CA SER A 220 13.15 -4.65 20.14
C SER A 220 13.98 -5.21 18.98
N LEU A 221 13.36 -5.98 18.09
CA LEU A 221 13.99 -6.52 16.89
C LEU A 221 14.35 -5.40 15.90
N ALA A 222 13.44 -4.48 15.65
CA ALA A 222 13.61 -3.39 14.70
C ALA A 222 14.76 -2.47 15.09
N LYS A 223 14.93 -2.18 16.39
CA LYS A 223 16.05 -1.38 16.91
C LYS A 223 17.43 -1.97 16.54
N LYS A 224 17.53 -3.29 16.40
CA LYS A 224 18.77 -3.97 15.97
C LYS A 224 18.92 -4.01 14.46
N ALA A 225 17.81 -4.00 13.71
CA ALA A 225 17.79 -4.19 12.26
C ALA A 225 17.88 -2.87 11.48
N SER A 226 16.94 -1.94 11.72
CA SER A 226 16.85 -0.67 11.01
C SER A 226 15.99 0.35 11.75
N LEU A 227 16.41 1.62 11.78
CA LEU A 227 15.62 2.72 12.32
C LEU A 227 14.34 2.99 11.51
N GLU A 228 14.34 2.67 10.21
CA GLU A 228 13.14 2.77 9.35
C GLU A 228 12.08 1.73 9.77
N ASP A 229 12.50 0.48 9.98
CA ASP A 229 11.59 -0.57 10.48
C ASP A 229 11.09 -0.22 11.89
N LEU A 230 11.94 0.39 12.74
CA LEU A 230 11.55 0.84 14.07
C LEU A 230 10.49 1.96 14.00
N HIS A 231 10.65 2.90 13.05
CA HIS A 231 9.69 3.96 12.83
C HIS A 231 8.34 3.42 12.33
N LEU A 232 8.36 2.42 11.45
CA LEU A 232 7.14 1.74 10.99
C LEU A 232 6.43 1.02 12.14
N VAL A 233 7.18 0.27 12.97
CA VAL A 233 6.64 -0.38 14.17
C VAL A 233 6.02 0.64 15.11
N TYR A 234 6.71 1.75 15.37
CA TYR A 234 6.17 2.84 16.18
C TYR A 234 4.84 3.33 15.61
N THR A 235 4.77 3.67 14.32
CA THR A 235 3.58 4.25 13.69
C THR A 235 2.33 3.37 13.84
N VAL A 236 2.48 2.05 13.80
CA VAL A 236 1.37 1.11 14.04
C VAL A 236 1.07 0.96 15.53
N TRP A 237 2.10 0.73 16.35
CA TRP A 237 1.93 0.45 17.77
C TRP A 237 1.37 1.66 18.54
N LYS A 238 1.67 2.88 18.07
CA LYS A 238 1.22 4.12 18.67
C LYS A 238 -0.31 4.13 18.88
N GLU A 239 -1.09 3.72 17.87
CA GLU A 239 -2.56 3.68 17.96
C GLU A 239 -3.08 2.73 19.07
N VAL A 240 -2.29 1.70 19.40
CA VAL A 240 -2.60 0.73 20.45
C VAL A 240 -2.19 1.28 21.81
N LEU A 241 -1.03 1.92 21.91
CA LEU A 241 -0.52 2.52 23.14
C LEU A 241 -1.44 3.62 23.68
N ILE A 242 -2.05 4.44 22.81
CA ILE A 242 -3.05 5.46 23.22
C ILE A 242 -4.20 4.81 24.02
N LYS A 243 -4.59 3.60 23.64
CA LYS A 243 -5.72 2.87 24.24
C LYS A 243 -5.33 2.15 25.53
N GLN A 244 -4.03 1.88 25.74
CA GLN A 244 -3.51 1.17 26.91
C GLN A 244 -2.72 2.14 27.81
N ARG A 245 -3.38 2.69 28.84
CA ARG A 245 -2.78 3.69 29.75
C ARG A 245 -1.60 3.20 30.60
N GLY A 246 -1.36 1.89 30.70
CA GLY A 246 -0.30 1.31 31.55
C GLY A 246 1.08 1.31 30.90
N ASN A 247 2.12 1.81 31.60
CA ASN A 247 3.54 1.85 31.17
C ASN A 247 3.86 2.58 29.85
N ALA A 248 2.89 3.26 29.23
CA ALA A 248 3.09 3.96 27.96
C ALA A 248 4.23 5.01 28.02
N ARG A 249 4.37 5.73 29.14
CA ARG A 249 5.40 6.79 29.28
C ARG A 249 6.82 6.29 29.02
N GLU A 250 7.27 5.25 29.72
CA GLU A 250 8.65 4.76 29.57
C GLU A 250 8.90 4.14 28.20
N THR A 251 7.89 3.47 27.64
CA THR A 251 7.96 2.90 26.29
C THR A 251 8.10 4.00 25.24
N VAL A 252 7.22 5.01 25.26
CA VAL A 252 7.25 6.14 24.33
C VAL A 252 8.55 6.92 24.48
N LYS A 253 9.03 7.13 25.72
CA LYS A 253 10.32 7.80 25.99
C LYS A 253 11.50 7.07 25.36
N LYS A 254 11.56 5.74 25.48
CA LYS A 254 12.61 4.91 24.85
C LYS A 254 12.54 4.93 23.32
N LEU A 255 11.33 4.87 22.76
CA LEU A 255 11.11 4.92 21.31
C LEU A 255 11.51 6.29 20.76
N ALA A 256 11.04 7.38 21.37
CA ALA A 256 11.36 8.74 20.96
C ALA A 256 12.87 9.00 20.93
N ARG A 257 13.60 8.59 21.98
CA ARG A 257 15.06 8.69 22.00
C ARG A 257 15.74 7.91 20.89
N SER A 258 15.22 6.72 20.56
CA SER A 258 15.79 5.88 19.50
C SER A 258 15.48 6.43 18.10
N LEU A 259 14.32 7.08 17.92
CA LEU A 259 13.86 7.58 16.62
C LEU A 259 14.29 9.02 16.32
N ARG A 260 14.57 9.85 17.33
CA ARG A 260 14.85 11.28 17.16
C ARG A 260 15.83 11.58 16.02
N GLY A 261 17.02 10.98 16.05
CA GLY A 261 18.05 11.23 15.04
C GLY A 261 17.60 10.85 13.62
N HIS A 262 16.81 9.78 13.48
CA HIS A 262 16.25 9.36 12.18
C HIS A 262 15.17 10.34 11.70
N LEU A 263 14.28 10.78 12.59
CA LEU A 263 13.21 11.72 12.26
C LEU A 263 13.77 13.10 11.89
N GLU A 264 14.81 13.57 12.59
CA GLU A 264 15.52 14.79 12.25
C GLU A 264 16.21 14.68 10.88
N ALA A 265 16.93 13.59 10.62
CA ALA A 265 17.63 13.36 9.36
C ALA A 265 16.67 13.20 8.16
N SER A 266 15.45 12.72 8.39
CA SER A 266 14.40 12.58 7.37
C SER A 266 13.49 13.80 7.26
N PHE A 267 13.77 14.89 7.99
CA PHE A 267 12.96 16.10 8.03
C PHE A 267 11.48 15.84 8.38
N ASN A 268 11.22 14.86 9.26
CA ASN A 268 9.87 14.46 9.65
C ASN A 268 9.39 15.24 10.88
N ALA A 269 9.02 16.50 10.67
CA ALA A 269 8.53 17.38 11.73
C ALA A 269 7.23 16.86 12.39
N PHE A 270 6.33 16.28 11.59
CA PHE A 270 5.05 15.75 12.06
C PHE A 270 5.20 14.71 13.17
N ASP A 271 6.00 13.65 12.95
CA ASP A 271 6.16 12.59 13.95
C ASP A 271 6.97 13.05 15.17
N LEU A 272 7.83 14.06 15.03
CA LEU A 272 8.50 14.71 16.17
C LEU A 272 7.50 15.50 17.03
N CYS A 273 6.59 16.26 16.41
CA CYS A 273 5.49 16.92 17.13
C CYS A 273 4.60 15.91 17.85
N ASP A 274 4.18 14.85 17.16
CA ASP A 274 3.27 13.82 17.69
C ASP A 274 3.87 13.16 18.95
N LEU A 275 5.16 12.76 18.88
CA LEU A 275 5.89 12.24 20.02
C LEU A 275 6.04 13.28 21.16
N ALA A 276 6.27 14.56 20.82
CA ALA A 276 6.35 15.63 21.81
C ALA A 276 5.00 15.79 22.54
N GLY A 277 3.89 15.89 21.81
CA GLY A 277 2.55 16.00 22.37
C GLY A 277 2.23 14.85 23.33
N TRP A 278 2.57 13.61 22.94
CA TRP A 278 2.33 12.44 23.80
C TRP A 278 3.19 12.43 25.05
N LEU A 279 4.48 12.70 24.93
CA LEU A 279 5.35 12.75 26.09
C LEU A 279 4.89 13.85 27.04
N GLN A 280 4.43 14.99 26.53
CA GLN A 280 3.83 16.06 27.32
C GLN A 280 2.57 15.58 28.06
N ASP A 281 1.66 14.89 27.38
CA ASP A 281 0.42 14.35 27.97
C ASP A 281 0.72 13.26 29.03
N LEU A 282 1.82 12.54 28.86
CA LEU A 282 2.33 11.54 29.80
C LEU A 282 3.22 12.13 30.91
N GLY A 283 3.35 13.46 30.98
CA GLY A 283 4.10 14.20 32.01
C GLY A 283 5.61 14.26 31.81
N GLU A 284 6.16 13.76 30.71
CA GLU A 284 7.58 13.81 30.35
C GLU A 284 7.93 15.13 29.63
N ARG A 285 7.99 16.22 30.38
CA ARG A 285 8.14 17.58 29.81
C ARG A 285 9.49 17.85 29.13
N SER A 286 10.61 17.36 29.69
CA SER A 286 11.95 17.68 29.18
C SER A 286 12.15 17.16 27.76
N LEU A 287 11.96 15.85 27.57
CA LEU A 287 12.13 15.23 26.25
C LEU A 287 11.07 15.75 25.26
N ALA A 288 9.85 16.01 25.72
CA ALA A 288 8.81 16.57 24.87
C ALA A 288 9.21 17.95 24.31
N SER A 289 9.71 18.85 25.16
CA SER A 289 10.24 20.16 24.73
C SER A 289 11.40 20.05 23.73
N GLU A 290 12.29 19.07 23.92
CA GLU A 290 13.41 18.85 22.99
C GLU A 290 12.92 18.40 21.60
N LEU A 291 11.96 17.47 21.55
CA LEU A 291 11.39 16.98 20.29
C LEU A 291 10.58 18.05 19.58
N TRP A 292 9.81 18.84 20.34
CA TRP A 292 9.11 20.01 19.82
C TRP A 292 10.08 21.01 19.19
N ALA A 293 11.17 21.34 19.88
CA ALA A 293 12.20 22.25 19.36
C ALA A 293 12.82 21.71 18.06
N ALA A 294 13.07 20.40 17.99
CA ALA A 294 13.54 19.74 16.77
C ALA A 294 12.52 19.86 15.62
N ALA A 295 11.24 19.57 15.86
CA ALA A 295 10.18 19.71 14.86
C ALA A 295 10.08 21.16 14.33
N LYS A 296 10.09 22.14 15.24
CA LYS A 296 10.07 23.57 14.92
C LYS A 296 11.27 24.00 14.07
N ASN A 297 12.46 23.45 14.34
CA ASN A 297 13.67 23.74 13.57
C ASN A 297 13.63 23.14 12.15
N ILE A 298 12.99 21.99 11.97
CA ILE A 298 12.78 21.38 10.66
C ILE A 298 11.79 22.21 9.83
N SER A 299 10.63 22.54 10.39
CA SER A 299 9.62 23.33 9.68
C SER A 299 8.65 24.03 10.63
N ARG A 300 8.73 25.36 10.68
CA ARG A 300 7.71 26.20 11.35
C ARG A 300 6.38 26.27 10.60
N TYR A 301 6.33 25.75 9.37
CA TYR A 301 5.14 25.73 8.52
C TYR A 301 4.39 24.40 8.58
N ASP A 302 5.01 23.37 9.17
CA ASP A 302 4.32 22.10 9.37
C ASP A 302 3.05 22.34 10.18
N GLN A 303 1.97 21.67 9.77
CA GLN A 303 0.66 21.85 10.38
C GLN A 303 0.70 21.55 11.88
N CYS A 304 1.43 20.51 12.30
CA CYS A 304 1.54 20.17 13.74
C CYS A 304 2.21 21.31 14.53
N VAL A 305 3.26 21.91 13.96
CA VAL A 305 4.00 22.99 14.62
C VAL A 305 3.15 24.25 14.74
N ARG A 306 2.24 24.48 13.80
CA ARG A 306 1.35 25.63 13.85
C ARG A 306 0.22 25.43 14.86
N GLU A 307 -0.37 24.24 14.88
CA GLU A 307 -1.49 23.90 15.77
C GLU A 307 -1.06 23.87 17.24
N ASP A 308 0.11 23.29 17.53
CA ASP A 308 0.63 23.22 18.89
C ASP A 308 1.43 24.46 19.31
N TRP A 309 1.57 25.48 18.45
CA TRP A 309 2.43 26.63 18.73
C TRP A 309 2.07 27.34 20.05
N ALA A 310 0.80 27.66 20.23
CA ALA A 310 0.32 28.34 21.45
C ALA A 310 0.55 27.50 22.70
N ARG A 311 0.41 26.17 22.58
CA ARG A 311 0.65 25.22 23.67
C ARG A 311 2.09 25.25 24.16
N TRP A 312 3.07 25.38 23.25
CA TRP A 312 4.49 25.32 23.59
C TRP A 312 5.14 26.67 23.83
N GLU A 313 4.73 27.72 23.10
CA GLU A 313 5.36 29.04 23.14
C GLU A 313 4.54 30.06 23.97
N GLY A 314 3.35 29.67 24.43
CA GLY A 314 2.49 30.50 25.29
C GLY A 314 1.85 31.70 24.58
N LYS A 315 1.89 31.74 23.24
CA LYS A 315 1.31 32.81 22.41
C LYS A 315 0.88 32.27 21.06
N GLU A 316 -0.08 32.92 20.42
CA GLU A 316 -0.47 32.59 19.04
C GLU A 316 0.66 32.87 18.03
N LEU A 317 0.74 32.05 16.98
CA LEU A 317 1.68 32.27 15.89
C LEU A 317 1.15 33.37 14.98
N THR A 318 1.83 34.51 14.94
CA THR A 318 1.37 35.64 14.11
C THR A 318 1.87 35.51 12.66
N LYS A 319 1.20 36.20 11.73
CA LYS A 319 1.71 36.37 10.35
C LYS A 319 3.11 36.98 10.33
N SER A 320 3.41 37.88 11.28
CA SER A 320 4.74 38.50 11.41
C SER A 320 5.81 37.47 11.80
N ASP A 321 5.50 36.55 12.73
CA ASP A 321 6.41 35.48 13.14
C ASP A 321 6.71 34.52 11.97
N LEU A 322 5.69 34.22 11.15
CA LEU A 322 5.85 33.43 9.93
C LEU A 322 6.78 34.14 8.93
N TRP A 323 6.57 35.43 8.69
CA TRP A 323 7.41 36.20 7.75
C TRP A 323 8.87 36.33 8.23
N LYS A 324 9.11 36.58 9.51
CA LYS A 324 10.46 36.60 10.07
C LYS A 324 11.18 35.26 9.88
N ALA A 325 10.47 34.16 10.14
CA ALA A 325 10.98 32.82 9.89
C ALA A 325 11.29 32.55 8.40
N PHE A 326 10.41 32.96 7.49
CA PHE A 326 10.62 32.83 6.04
C PHE A 326 11.89 33.55 5.59
N LEU A 327 12.08 34.76 6.09
CA LEU A 327 13.14 35.68 5.67
C LEU A 327 14.46 35.45 6.42
N ARG A 328 14.50 34.50 7.37
CA ARG A 328 15.63 34.27 8.31
C ARG A 328 16.06 35.54 9.06
N LEU A 329 15.09 36.39 9.42
CA LEU A 329 15.24 37.58 10.27
C LEU A 329 14.93 37.24 11.73
#